data_AF-A0A3N0ZTF1-F1
#
_entry.id   AF-A0A3N0ZTF1-F1
#
_cell.length_a   1.000
_cell.length_b   1.000
_cell.length_c   1.000
_cell.angle_alpha   90.00
_cell.angle_beta   90.00
_cell.angle_gamma   90.00
#
_symmetry.space_group_name_H-M   'P 1'
#
loop_
_entity.id
_entity.type
_entity.pdbx_description
1 polymer ?
#
loop_
_entity_poly.entity_id
_entity_poly.type
_entity_poly.pdbx_seq_one_letter_code
_entity_poly.pdbx_strand_id
1 'polypeptide(L)'
;MEQPKYFRDCRFFRGDIPCRQHKEEGVHCETCNYYEPKKDIILIIKLGAVGDVIRTTPLLYKIWEEHPDSLIWWLTYTPDVLPKSIDKVFPFTLESILTLRATDFKLLINLDKDLQACALAKQITAEEKYGFILKDGKPAPVNVKAEWKFLSGLFDDVNQANTKSYLEEMFEICGWEFAGQEYILDCDSTIEWKIPNKGKKIVGLNTGCGGRWVSRLWSEENWEKLIRLLQ
;
A
#
# COMPACT_ATOMS: atom_id res chain seq x y z
N MET A 1 -33.59 -20.32 -24.30
CA MET A 1 -32.27 -19.68 -24.36
C MET A 1 -31.54 -20.03 -23.09
N GLU A 2 -30.33 -20.59 -23.19
CA GLU A 2 -29.50 -20.91 -22.03
C GLU A 2 -29.03 -19.61 -21.36
N GLN A 3 -28.99 -19.57 -20.03
CA GLN A 3 -28.58 -18.36 -19.31
C GLN A 3 -27.06 -18.16 -19.42
N PRO A 4 -26.56 -16.91 -19.59
CA PRO A 4 -25.13 -16.66 -19.61
C PRO A 4 -24.46 -17.11 -18.30
N LYS A 5 -23.36 -17.86 -18.41
CA LYS A 5 -22.55 -18.25 -17.24
C LYS A 5 -21.54 -17.16 -16.89
N TYR A 6 -21.17 -17.11 -15.61
CA TYR A 6 -20.15 -16.20 -15.10
C TYR A 6 -19.22 -16.93 -14.12
N PHE A 7 -17.95 -16.55 -14.10
CA PHE A 7 -16.92 -17.14 -13.23
C PHE A 7 -16.55 -16.16 -12.12
N ARG A 8 -17.02 -16.45 -10.90
CA ARG A 8 -16.87 -15.56 -9.73
C ARG A 8 -15.44 -15.41 -9.23
N ASP A 9 -14.64 -16.42 -9.48
CA ASP A 9 -13.23 -16.55 -9.12
C ASP A 9 -12.30 -15.85 -10.11
N CYS A 10 -12.80 -15.32 -11.22
CA CYS A 10 -11.97 -14.57 -12.15
C CYS A 10 -11.50 -13.25 -11.53
N ARG A 11 -10.20 -12.95 -11.64
CA ARG A 11 -9.58 -11.69 -11.22
C ARG A 11 -10.33 -10.45 -11.68
N PHE A 12 -10.87 -10.49 -12.90
CA PHE A 12 -11.56 -9.37 -13.53
C PHE A 12 -13.07 -9.34 -13.23
N PHE A 13 -13.61 -10.36 -12.59
CA PHE A 13 -15.03 -10.41 -12.25
C PHE A 13 -15.33 -9.46 -11.08
N ARG A 14 -16.27 -8.53 -11.29
CA ARG A 14 -16.61 -7.51 -10.29
C ARG A 14 -17.91 -7.80 -9.53
N GLY A 15 -18.85 -8.49 -10.16
CA GLY A 15 -20.16 -8.82 -9.59
C GLY A 15 -21.21 -7.70 -9.58
N ASP A 16 -20.81 -6.43 -9.76
CA ASP A 16 -21.71 -5.26 -9.82
C ASP A 16 -21.96 -4.77 -11.25
N ILE A 17 -20.92 -4.79 -12.09
CA ILE A 17 -20.96 -4.38 -13.50
C ILE A 17 -20.07 -5.29 -14.36
N PRO A 18 -20.20 -5.24 -15.71
CA PRO A 18 -19.33 -6.02 -16.59
C PRO A 18 -17.85 -5.68 -16.41
N CYS A 19 -16.98 -6.68 -16.56
CA CYS A 19 -15.53 -6.49 -16.58
C CYS A 19 -15.10 -5.67 -17.81
N ARG A 20 -13.88 -5.13 -17.75
CA ARG A 20 -13.30 -4.33 -18.83
C ARG A 20 -13.25 -5.11 -20.15
N GLN A 21 -12.79 -6.36 -20.12
CA GLN A 21 -12.65 -7.20 -21.31
C GLN A 21 -13.99 -7.44 -22.00
N HIS A 22 -15.07 -7.65 -21.24
CA HIS A 22 -16.41 -7.74 -21.82
C HIS A 22 -16.84 -6.42 -22.49
N LYS A 23 -16.55 -5.26 -21.86
CA LYS A 23 -16.90 -3.96 -22.46
C LYS A 23 -16.10 -3.65 -23.73
N GLU A 24 -14.84 -4.08 -23.80
CA GLU A 24 -13.94 -3.80 -24.92
C GLU A 24 -14.16 -4.77 -26.08
N GLU A 25 -14.40 -6.05 -25.80
CA GLU A 25 -14.38 -7.12 -26.82
C GLU A 25 -15.66 -7.95 -26.88
N GLY A 26 -16.64 -7.70 -26.01
CA GLY A 26 -17.89 -8.48 -25.96
C GLY A 26 -17.72 -9.93 -25.50
N VAL A 27 -16.57 -10.29 -24.90
CA VAL A 27 -16.29 -11.66 -24.47
C VAL A 27 -17.21 -12.10 -23.34
N HIS A 28 -17.64 -13.37 -23.37
CA HIS A 28 -18.41 -14.02 -22.32
C HIS A 28 -17.52 -15.00 -21.56
N CYS A 29 -17.79 -15.21 -20.26
CA CYS A 29 -16.92 -16.01 -19.38
C CYS A 29 -16.58 -17.40 -19.96
N GLU A 30 -17.54 -18.11 -20.56
CA GLU A 30 -17.37 -19.46 -21.09
C GLU A 30 -16.31 -19.58 -22.20
N THR A 31 -16.05 -18.50 -22.94
CA THR A 31 -15.08 -18.46 -24.04
C THR A 31 -14.04 -17.35 -23.84
N CYS A 32 -13.88 -16.87 -22.61
CA CYS A 32 -13.02 -15.74 -22.30
C CYS A 32 -11.57 -16.19 -22.14
N ASN A 33 -10.70 -15.79 -23.08
CA ASN A 33 -9.26 -16.06 -23.00
C ASN A 33 -8.54 -15.24 -21.90
N TYR A 34 -9.26 -14.33 -21.23
CA TYR A 34 -8.75 -13.51 -20.12
C TYR A 34 -9.12 -14.08 -18.75
N TYR A 35 -9.71 -15.28 -18.67
CA TYR A 35 -10.05 -15.88 -17.39
C TYR A 35 -8.77 -16.16 -16.58
N GLU A 36 -8.67 -15.52 -15.41
CA GLU A 36 -7.55 -15.68 -14.47
C GLU A 36 -8.12 -16.01 -13.09
N PRO A 37 -8.18 -17.30 -12.69
CA PRO A 37 -8.77 -17.69 -11.41
C PRO A 37 -7.92 -17.20 -10.23
N LYS A 38 -8.61 -16.70 -9.20
CA LYS A 38 -8.07 -16.31 -7.91
C LYS A 38 -8.86 -17.03 -6.81
N LYS A 39 -8.14 -17.53 -5.81
CA LYS A 39 -8.70 -18.33 -4.72
C LYS A 39 -9.02 -17.49 -3.51
N ASP A 40 -8.13 -16.55 -3.22
CA ASP A 40 -8.06 -15.87 -1.94
C ASP A 40 -7.96 -14.35 -2.12
N ILE A 41 -8.14 -13.61 -1.02
CA ILE A 41 -7.95 -12.15 -0.98
C ILE A 41 -7.00 -11.81 0.16
N ILE A 42 -6.02 -10.95 -0.13
CA ILE A 42 -5.08 -10.39 0.83
C ILE A 42 -5.39 -8.91 0.99
N LEU A 43 -5.56 -8.45 2.22
CA LEU A 43 -5.79 -7.04 2.54
C LEU A 43 -4.56 -6.40 3.16
N ILE A 44 -4.12 -5.29 2.60
CA ILE A 44 -3.13 -4.39 3.21
C ILE A 44 -3.87 -3.14 3.72
N ILE A 45 -3.64 -2.79 4.98
CA ILE A 45 -4.08 -1.53 5.58
C ILE A 45 -2.85 -0.67 5.83
N LYS A 46 -2.72 0.41 5.06
CA LYS A 46 -1.73 1.47 5.24
C LYS A 46 -2.37 2.81 4.84
N LEU A 47 -2.94 3.48 5.83
CA LEU A 47 -3.72 4.70 5.73
C LEU A 47 -2.86 5.93 5.51
N GLY A 48 -1.97 6.22 6.47
CA GLY A 48 -1.39 7.55 6.64
C GLY A 48 0.02 7.71 6.04
N ALA A 49 0.39 8.97 5.81
CA ALA A 49 1.66 9.41 5.23
C ALA A 49 1.97 8.79 3.86
N VAL A 50 1.74 9.56 2.79
CA VAL A 50 1.99 9.16 1.39
C VAL A 50 3.34 8.45 1.20
N GLY A 51 4.41 9.00 1.78
CA GLY A 51 5.75 8.41 1.68
C GLY A 51 5.82 7.00 2.29
N ASP A 52 5.14 6.75 3.40
CA ASP A 52 5.10 5.43 4.02
C ASP A 52 4.22 4.45 3.22
N VAL A 53 3.13 4.91 2.61
CA VAL A 53 2.32 4.09 1.68
C VAL A 53 3.17 3.60 0.51
N ILE A 54 3.94 4.50 -0.12
CA ILE A 54 4.87 4.14 -1.21
C ILE A 54 5.97 3.20 -0.69
N ARG A 55 6.53 3.46 0.50
CA ARG A 55 7.59 2.64 1.08
C ARG A 55 7.15 1.24 1.50
N THR A 56 5.85 0.96 1.60
CA THR A 56 5.36 -0.41 1.84
C THR A 56 5.02 -1.17 0.56
N THR A 57 5.06 -0.52 -0.62
CA THR A 57 4.85 -1.22 -1.91
C THR A 57 5.82 -2.37 -2.18
N PRO A 58 7.07 -2.41 -1.67
CA PRO A 58 7.94 -3.57 -1.89
C PRO A 58 7.43 -4.87 -1.26
N LEU A 59 6.48 -4.82 -0.31
CA LEU A 59 5.83 -6.03 0.20
C LEU A 59 5.08 -6.80 -0.89
N LEU A 60 4.65 -6.12 -1.96
CA LEU A 60 3.96 -6.76 -3.08
C LEU A 60 4.80 -7.86 -3.74
N TYR A 61 6.14 -7.72 -3.79
CA TYR A 61 7.01 -8.78 -4.32
C TYR A 61 6.84 -10.08 -3.55
N LYS A 62 6.86 -10.02 -2.22
CA LYS A 62 6.69 -11.20 -1.35
C LYS A 62 5.28 -11.76 -1.43
N ILE A 63 4.27 -10.89 -1.51
CA ILE A 63 2.88 -11.33 -1.63
C ILE A 63 2.65 -12.06 -2.96
N TRP A 64 3.14 -11.53 -4.08
CA TRP A 64 3.01 -12.21 -5.37
C TRP A 64 3.78 -13.53 -5.43
N GLU A 65 4.93 -13.62 -4.75
CA GLU A 65 5.72 -14.84 -4.66
C GLU A 65 5.02 -15.92 -3.81
N GLU A 66 4.58 -15.58 -2.60
CA GLU A 66 4.03 -16.55 -1.63
C GLU A 66 2.52 -16.80 -1.81
N HIS A 67 1.82 -15.89 -2.48
CA HIS A 67 0.37 -15.94 -2.70
C HIS A 67 -0.02 -15.55 -4.14
N PRO A 68 0.50 -16.24 -5.18
CA PRO A 68 0.27 -15.90 -6.59
C PRO A 68 -1.20 -16.00 -7.03
N ASP A 69 -1.97 -16.85 -6.34
CA ASP A 69 -3.39 -17.10 -6.60
C ASP A 69 -4.33 -16.16 -5.82
N SER A 70 -3.78 -15.16 -5.11
CA SER A 70 -4.58 -14.21 -4.33
C SER A 70 -4.81 -12.90 -5.08
N LEU A 71 -5.97 -12.29 -4.84
CA LEU A 71 -6.18 -10.88 -5.10
C LEU A 71 -5.51 -10.04 -4.01
N ILE A 72 -4.95 -8.89 -4.38
CA ILE A 72 -4.39 -7.92 -3.45
C ILE A 72 -5.32 -6.72 -3.36
N TRP A 73 -5.88 -6.51 -2.17
CA TRP A 73 -6.70 -5.36 -1.81
C TRP A 73 -5.91 -4.43 -0.89
N TRP A 74 -6.04 -3.12 -1.08
CA TRP A 74 -5.28 -2.14 -0.29
C TRP A 74 -6.17 -0.99 0.17
N LEU A 75 -6.22 -0.72 1.47
CA LEU A 75 -6.91 0.41 2.07
C LEU A 75 -5.94 1.54 2.45
N THR A 76 -6.18 2.75 1.94
CA THR A 76 -5.32 3.91 2.21
C THR A 76 -6.08 5.26 2.17
N TYR A 77 -5.49 6.33 2.69
CA TYR A 77 -5.98 7.69 2.44
C TYR A 77 -5.52 8.25 1.09
N THR A 78 -4.47 7.68 0.49
CA THR A 78 -3.85 8.20 -0.74
C THR A 78 -3.83 7.13 -1.82
N PRO A 79 -5.00 6.77 -2.38
CA PRO A 79 -5.10 5.67 -3.34
C PRO A 79 -4.31 5.92 -4.63
N ASP A 80 -4.15 7.20 -5.01
CA ASP A 80 -3.52 7.60 -6.29
C ASP A 80 -2.02 7.31 -6.37
N VAL A 81 -1.35 7.05 -5.24
CA VAL A 81 0.10 6.74 -5.23
C VAL A 81 0.40 5.25 -5.32
N LEU A 82 -0.63 4.40 -5.25
CA LEU A 82 -0.47 2.96 -5.33
C LEU A 82 -0.41 2.51 -6.80
N PRO A 83 0.43 1.51 -7.11
CA PRO A 83 0.57 1.02 -8.48
C PRO A 83 -0.70 0.32 -8.96
N LYS A 84 -0.98 0.42 -10.27
CA LYS A 84 -2.10 -0.21 -10.97
C LYS A 84 -2.05 -1.74 -10.96
N SER A 85 -0.92 -2.33 -10.55
CA SER A 85 -0.74 -3.77 -10.38
C SER A 85 -1.51 -4.34 -9.18
N ILE A 86 -1.99 -3.50 -8.26
CA ILE A 86 -2.87 -3.89 -7.16
C ILE A 86 -4.31 -4.09 -7.70
N ASP A 87 -4.96 -5.18 -7.29
CA ASP A 87 -6.28 -5.55 -7.83
C ASP A 87 -7.40 -4.62 -7.43
N LYS A 88 -7.41 -4.17 -6.18
CA LYS A 88 -8.44 -3.26 -5.68
C LYS A 88 -7.90 -2.32 -4.62
N VAL A 89 -7.98 -1.02 -4.90
CA VAL A 89 -7.60 0.02 -3.96
C VAL A 89 -8.86 0.65 -3.36
N PHE A 90 -8.89 0.79 -2.05
CA PHE A 90 -9.98 1.36 -1.29
C PHE A 90 -9.53 2.68 -0.64
N PRO A 91 -10.27 3.78 -0.85
CA PRO A 91 -10.13 4.95 0.02
C PRO A 91 -10.73 4.62 1.39
N PHE A 92 -10.21 5.23 2.47
CA PHE A 92 -10.77 5.05 3.81
C PHE A 92 -12.10 5.81 3.98
N THR A 93 -13.19 5.19 3.51
CA THR A 93 -14.57 5.70 3.63
C THR A 93 -15.48 4.66 4.28
N LEU A 94 -16.72 5.05 4.61
CA LEU A 94 -17.70 4.15 5.21
C LEU A 94 -18.02 2.96 4.28
N GLU A 95 -18.16 3.20 2.98
CA GLU A 95 -18.45 2.18 1.97
C GLU A 95 -17.34 1.14 1.91
N SER A 96 -16.07 1.58 1.93
CA SER A 96 -14.91 0.70 1.98
C SER A 96 -14.91 -0.12 3.27
N ILE A 97 -15.15 0.52 4.42
CA ILE A 97 -15.20 -0.16 5.72
C ILE A 97 -16.30 -1.24 5.74
N LEU A 98 -17.50 -0.93 5.24
CA LEU A 98 -18.61 -1.89 5.15
C LEU A 98 -18.25 -3.06 4.24
N THR A 99 -17.65 -2.78 3.09
CA THR A 99 -17.23 -3.81 2.13
C THR A 99 -16.17 -4.73 2.74
N LEU A 100 -15.11 -4.16 3.32
CA LEU A 100 -14.02 -4.92 3.90
C LEU A 100 -14.47 -5.75 5.11
N ARG A 101 -15.39 -5.24 5.94
CA ARG A 101 -15.94 -6.01 7.08
C ARG A 101 -16.84 -7.17 6.65
N ALA A 102 -17.39 -7.12 5.44
CA ALA A 102 -18.24 -8.17 4.87
C ALA A 102 -17.49 -9.13 3.96
N THR A 103 -16.14 -9.06 3.94
CA THR A 103 -15.28 -9.90 3.11
C THR A 103 -14.38 -10.75 4.00
N ASP A 104 -14.24 -12.03 3.68
CA ASP A 104 -13.27 -12.92 4.33
C ASP A 104 -11.92 -12.83 3.60
N PHE A 105 -10.83 -12.75 4.37
CA PHE A 105 -9.48 -12.66 3.83
C PHE A 105 -8.66 -13.88 4.23
N LYS A 106 -7.76 -14.29 3.35
CA LYS A 106 -6.71 -15.24 3.74
C LYS A 106 -5.69 -14.55 4.65
N LEU A 107 -5.28 -13.35 4.28
CA LEU A 107 -4.29 -12.59 5.04
C LEU A 107 -4.69 -11.12 5.16
N LEU A 108 -4.56 -10.57 6.37
CA LEU A 108 -4.66 -9.14 6.64
C LEU A 108 -3.34 -8.62 7.21
N ILE A 109 -2.79 -7.57 6.61
CA ILE A 109 -1.59 -6.89 7.06
C ILE A 109 -1.95 -5.45 7.42
N ASN A 110 -1.94 -5.07 8.70
CA ASN A 110 -2.13 -3.69 9.13
C ASN A 110 -0.82 -3.06 9.63
N LEU A 111 -0.24 -2.17 8.83
CA LEU A 111 1.05 -1.53 9.10
C LEU A 111 0.92 -0.15 9.75
N ASP A 112 -0.29 0.21 10.21
CA ASP A 112 -0.56 1.46 10.92
C ASP A 112 -1.03 1.26 12.36
N LYS A 113 -0.51 2.12 13.24
CA LYS A 113 -0.89 2.22 14.65
C LYS A 113 -2.02 3.24 14.89
N ASP A 114 -2.59 3.83 13.83
CA ASP A 114 -3.75 4.71 13.98
C ASP A 114 -4.95 3.92 14.53
N LEU A 115 -5.72 4.55 15.44
CA LEU A 115 -6.79 3.87 16.17
C LEU A 115 -7.83 3.24 15.24
N GLN A 116 -8.22 3.96 14.19
CA GLN A 116 -9.19 3.51 13.20
C GLN A 116 -8.67 2.36 12.33
N ALA A 117 -7.37 2.34 12.00
CA ALA A 117 -6.75 1.22 11.28
C ALA A 117 -6.75 -0.04 12.15
N CYS A 118 -6.28 0.10 13.40
CA CYS A 118 -6.24 -0.97 14.39
C CYS A 118 -7.65 -1.50 14.74
N ALA A 119 -8.64 -0.62 14.85
CA ALA A 119 -10.03 -0.97 15.12
C ALA A 119 -10.63 -1.79 13.97
N LEU A 120 -10.40 -1.34 12.73
CA LEU A 120 -10.86 -2.05 11.54
C LEU A 120 -10.17 -3.42 11.41
N ALA A 121 -8.85 -3.48 11.56
CA ALA A 121 -8.07 -4.72 11.51
C ALA A 121 -8.56 -5.77 12.54
N LYS A 122 -8.99 -5.32 13.72
CA LYS A 122 -9.61 -6.20 14.72
C LYS A 122 -10.94 -6.78 14.24
N GLN A 123 -11.76 -5.98 13.58
CA GLN A 123 -13.12 -6.35 13.17
C GLN A 123 -13.18 -7.23 11.92
N ILE A 124 -12.20 -7.14 11.03
CA ILE A 124 -12.19 -7.92 9.79
C ILE A 124 -11.86 -9.40 10.08
N THR A 125 -12.55 -10.32 9.42
CA THR A 125 -12.24 -11.76 9.48
C THR A 125 -11.07 -12.07 8.54
N ALA A 126 -10.03 -12.70 9.06
CA ALA A 126 -8.92 -13.20 8.25
C ALA A 126 -8.34 -14.48 8.87
N GLU A 127 -7.83 -15.40 8.03
CA GLU A 127 -7.15 -16.62 8.52
C GLU A 127 -5.86 -16.26 9.25
N GLU A 128 -5.07 -15.34 8.67
CA GLU A 128 -3.87 -14.78 9.27
C GLU A 128 -3.93 -13.26 9.39
N LYS A 129 -3.29 -12.72 10.44
CA LYS A 129 -3.14 -11.28 10.66
C LYS A 129 -1.70 -10.93 11.03
N TYR A 130 -1.17 -9.86 10.43
CA TYR A 130 0.12 -9.26 10.77
C TYR A 130 -0.02 -7.77 11.10
N GLY A 131 0.95 -7.25 11.87
CA GLY A 131 1.02 -5.85 12.25
C GLY A 131 0.23 -5.53 13.51
N PHE A 132 -0.69 -4.57 13.44
CA PHE A 132 -1.33 -3.98 14.63
C PHE A 132 -2.85 -4.12 14.65
N ILE A 133 -3.43 -4.27 15.85
CA ILE A 133 -4.87 -4.31 16.10
C ILE A 133 -5.22 -3.46 17.33
N LEU A 134 -6.51 -3.22 17.55
CA LEU A 134 -6.98 -2.51 18.73
C LEU A 134 -7.22 -3.46 19.91
N LYS A 135 -6.44 -3.34 20.98
CA LYS A 135 -6.61 -4.08 22.23
C LYS A 135 -6.80 -3.09 23.37
N ASP A 136 -7.86 -3.28 24.16
CA ASP A 136 -8.18 -2.42 25.32
C ASP A 136 -8.21 -0.91 24.99
N GLY A 137 -8.76 -0.58 23.82
CA GLY A 137 -8.86 0.79 23.32
C GLY A 137 -7.55 1.40 22.79
N LYS A 138 -6.48 0.61 22.67
CA LYS A 138 -5.14 1.06 22.24
C LYS A 138 -4.58 0.18 21.11
N PRO A 139 -3.69 0.71 20.27
CA PRO A 139 -2.93 -0.11 19.32
C PRO A 139 -2.09 -1.15 20.06
N ALA A 140 -2.06 -2.38 19.55
CA ALA A 140 -1.27 -3.47 20.08
C ALA A 140 -0.76 -4.34 18.92
N PRO A 141 0.43 -4.96 19.06
CA PRO A 141 0.91 -5.91 18.07
C PRO A 141 -0.02 -7.13 18.01
N VAL A 142 -0.23 -7.66 16.81
CA VAL A 142 -0.98 -8.90 16.60
C VAL A 142 -0.21 -10.10 17.15
N ASN A 143 1.11 -10.11 16.98
CA ASN A 143 2.00 -11.18 17.39
C ASN A 143 3.42 -10.64 17.63
N VAL A 144 4.33 -11.54 18.07
CA VAL A 144 5.73 -11.21 18.40
C VAL A 144 6.49 -10.56 17.25
N LYS A 145 6.15 -10.84 15.99
CA LYS A 145 6.82 -10.26 14.82
C LYS A 145 6.67 -8.72 14.77
N ALA A 146 5.56 -8.19 15.29
CA ALA A 146 5.29 -6.76 15.33
C ALA A 146 5.76 -6.06 16.61
N GLU A 147 6.24 -6.81 17.62
CA GLU A 147 6.61 -6.25 18.93
C GLU A 147 7.79 -5.29 18.83
N TRP A 148 8.84 -5.62 18.05
CA TRP A 148 9.99 -4.74 17.90
C TRP A 148 9.58 -3.36 17.38
N LYS A 149 8.81 -3.31 16.28
CA LYS A 149 8.31 -2.04 15.72
C LYS A 149 7.35 -1.33 16.68
N PHE A 150 6.58 -2.08 17.45
CA PHE A 150 5.71 -1.51 18.47
C PHE A 150 6.54 -0.74 19.50
N LEU A 151 7.54 -1.39 20.09
CA LEU A 151 8.44 -0.83 21.11
C LEU A 151 9.29 0.32 20.57
N SER A 152 9.89 0.18 19.38
CA SER A 152 10.70 1.22 18.75
C SER A 152 9.90 2.47 18.38
N GLY A 153 8.58 2.37 18.32
CA GLY A 153 7.68 3.51 18.14
C GLY A 153 6.98 3.98 19.43
N LEU A 154 7.37 3.49 20.60
CA LEU A 154 6.90 3.93 21.91
C LEU A 154 8.01 4.52 22.77
N PHE A 155 9.23 4.00 22.65
CA PHE A 155 10.36 4.35 23.49
C PHE A 155 11.47 4.98 22.66
N ASP A 156 11.85 6.21 22.99
CA ASP A 156 12.83 7.00 22.22
C ASP A 156 14.23 6.39 22.25
N ASP A 157 14.63 5.78 23.37
CA ASP A 157 15.91 5.07 23.51
C ASP A 157 15.95 3.82 22.62
N VAL A 158 14.87 3.04 22.59
CA VAL A 158 14.74 1.89 21.67
C VAL A 158 14.75 2.37 20.22
N ASN A 159 14.08 3.50 19.91
CA ASN A 159 14.10 4.10 18.59
C ASN A 159 15.51 4.53 18.15
N GLN A 160 16.24 5.21 19.04
CA GLN A 160 17.60 5.68 18.77
C GLN A 160 18.60 4.54 18.61
N ALA A 161 18.40 3.43 19.34
CA ALA A 161 19.21 2.23 19.21
C ALA A 161 18.88 1.39 17.95
N ASN A 162 17.75 1.64 17.30
CA ASN A 162 17.34 0.89 16.12
C ASN A 162 18.22 1.23 14.91
N THR A 163 18.94 0.23 14.41
CA THR A 163 19.78 0.34 13.20
C THR A 163 19.07 -0.15 11.94
N LYS A 164 17.88 -0.73 12.07
CA LYS A 164 17.09 -1.23 10.93
C LYS A 164 16.47 -0.09 10.16
N SER A 165 16.53 -0.20 8.84
CA SER A 165 15.71 0.59 7.95
C SER A 165 14.23 0.31 8.17
N TYR A 166 13.39 1.26 7.77
CA TYR A 166 11.94 1.09 7.83
C TYR A 166 11.46 -0.12 7.03
N LEU A 167 12.07 -0.41 5.88
CA LEU A 167 11.70 -1.53 5.02
C LEU A 167 11.96 -2.85 5.74
N GLU A 168 13.12 -3.01 6.37
CA GLU A 168 13.42 -4.17 7.20
C GLU A 168 12.36 -4.34 8.30
N GLU A 169 12.01 -3.27 9.03
CA GLU A 169 10.96 -3.36 10.04
C GLU A 169 9.58 -3.74 9.45
N MET A 170 9.20 -3.24 8.27
CA MET A 170 7.92 -3.58 7.64
C MET A 170 7.86 -5.03 7.17
N PHE A 171 8.96 -5.54 6.61
CA PHE A 171 9.07 -6.94 6.20
C PHE A 171 9.07 -7.86 7.42
N GLU A 172 9.80 -7.51 8.48
CA GLU A 172 9.84 -8.28 9.73
C GLU A 172 8.47 -8.44 10.38
N ILE A 173 7.62 -7.40 10.37
CA ILE A 173 6.24 -7.47 10.86
C ILE A 173 5.45 -8.59 10.16
N CYS A 174 5.71 -8.78 8.86
CA CYS A 174 5.07 -9.81 8.04
C CYS A 174 5.78 -11.17 8.18
N GLY A 175 6.95 -11.22 8.80
CA GLY A 175 7.80 -12.40 8.91
C GLY A 175 8.65 -12.66 7.68
N TRP A 176 8.92 -11.62 6.89
CA TRP A 176 9.79 -11.67 5.73
C TRP A 176 11.11 -10.95 6.00
N GLU A 177 12.10 -11.24 5.17
CA GLU A 177 13.37 -10.52 5.14
C GLU A 177 13.37 -9.53 3.97
N PHE A 178 13.79 -8.29 4.23
CA PHE A 178 13.97 -7.31 3.19
C PHE A 178 15.27 -7.60 2.44
N ALA A 179 15.19 -7.79 1.12
CA ALA A 179 16.30 -8.20 0.26
C ALA A 179 16.62 -7.14 -0.81
N GLY A 180 16.35 -5.86 -0.52
CA GLY A 180 16.62 -4.76 -1.45
C GLY A 180 15.55 -4.57 -2.53
N GLN A 181 14.32 -5.05 -2.31
CA GLN A 181 13.21 -4.83 -3.23
C GLN A 181 12.97 -3.33 -3.47
N GLU A 182 12.82 -2.93 -4.72
CA GLU A 182 12.59 -1.53 -5.09
C GLU A 182 11.15 -1.07 -4.79
N TYR A 183 10.94 0.24 -4.71
CA TYR A 183 9.59 0.78 -4.63
C TYR A 183 8.85 0.55 -5.93
N ILE A 184 7.57 0.16 -5.83
CA ILE A 184 6.70 0.00 -6.99
C ILE A 184 5.82 1.25 -7.06
N LEU A 185 6.14 2.12 -8.03
CA LEU A 185 5.41 3.35 -8.29
C LEU A 185 5.22 3.49 -9.79
N ASP A 186 3.98 3.72 -10.22
CA ASP A 186 3.69 3.98 -11.62
C ASP A 186 4.05 5.43 -11.96
N CYS A 187 5.19 5.60 -12.62
CA CYS A 187 5.58 6.88 -13.19
C CYS A 187 5.09 6.95 -14.64
N ASP A 188 4.29 7.96 -14.95
CA ASP A 188 3.91 8.24 -16.34
C ASP A 188 5.10 8.81 -17.11
N SER A 189 5.75 7.93 -17.88
CA SER A 189 6.90 8.28 -18.72
C SER A 189 6.54 9.14 -19.93
N THR A 190 5.26 9.35 -20.20
CA THR A 190 4.81 10.25 -21.29
C THR A 190 4.84 11.72 -20.88
N ILE A 191 5.00 12.03 -19.58
CA ILE A 191 5.07 13.40 -19.10
C ILE A 191 6.44 14.01 -19.45
N GLU A 192 6.45 14.87 -20.45
CA GLU A 192 7.60 15.71 -20.78
C GLU A 192 7.52 17.09 -20.09
N TRP A 193 8.44 17.34 -19.15
CA TRP A 193 8.58 18.63 -18.50
C TRP A 193 9.31 19.63 -19.42
N LYS A 194 8.56 20.45 -20.15
CA LYS A 194 9.10 21.53 -20.99
C LYS A 194 9.53 22.73 -20.14
N ILE A 195 10.62 22.59 -19.39
CA ILE A 195 11.18 23.64 -18.54
C ILE A 195 12.27 24.39 -19.33
N PRO A 196 12.13 25.69 -19.62
CA PRO A 196 13.17 26.46 -20.31
C PRO A 196 14.48 26.45 -19.52
N ASN A 197 15.52 25.85 -20.10
CA ASN A 197 16.80 25.66 -19.41
C ASN A 197 18.02 26.17 -20.19
N LYS A 198 17.84 26.71 -21.40
CA LYS A 198 18.94 27.14 -22.30
C LYS A 198 20.04 26.09 -22.47
N GLY A 199 19.68 24.80 -22.46
CA GLY A 199 20.63 23.68 -22.55
C GLY A 199 21.30 23.28 -21.23
N LYS A 200 20.99 23.94 -20.10
CA LYS A 200 21.49 23.54 -18.77
C LYS A 200 20.71 22.34 -18.20
N LYS A 201 21.37 21.57 -17.32
CA LYS A 201 20.71 20.48 -16.57
C LYS A 201 19.65 21.05 -15.63
N ILE A 202 18.49 20.40 -15.56
CA ILE A 202 17.41 20.76 -14.64
C ILE A 202 17.61 19.99 -13.33
N VAL A 203 17.53 20.70 -12.20
CA VAL A 203 17.56 20.12 -10.85
C VAL A 203 16.31 20.58 -10.12
N GLY A 204 15.47 19.63 -9.69
CA GLY A 204 14.27 19.91 -8.89
C GLY A 204 14.59 19.85 -7.39
N LEU A 205 14.20 20.89 -6.65
CA LEU A 205 14.37 20.97 -5.20
C LEU A 205 13.00 20.86 -4.52
N ASN A 206 12.76 19.78 -3.79
CA ASN A 206 11.59 19.66 -2.94
C ASN A 206 11.91 20.29 -1.57
N THR A 207 11.51 21.55 -1.39
CA THR A 207 11.88 22.36 -0.21
C THR A 207 10.97 22.14 1.00
N GLY A 208 9.84 21.45 0.81
CA GLY A 208 8.87 21.18 1.86
C GLY A 208 9.19 19.93 2.68
N CYS A 209 8.43 19.73 3.75
CA CYS A 209 8.37 18.46 4.48
C CYS A 209 6.92 18.11 4.82
N GLY A 210 6.67 16.88 5.26
CA GLY A 210 5.35 16.48 5.74
C GLY A 210 4.95 17.29 6.98
N GLY A 211 3.71 17.76 7.05
CA GLY A 211 3.24 18.66 8.11
C GLY A 211 3.37 18.12 9.55
N ARG A 212 3.57 16.81 9.72
CA ARG A 212 3.81 16.16 11.01
C ARG A 212 5.23 16.35 11.54
N TRP A 213 6.19 16.70 10.68
CA TRP A 213 7.63 16.72 10.99
C TRP A 213 8.29 18.03 10.58
N VAL A 214 7.74 19.16 11.01
CA VAL A 214 8.20 20.51 10.64
C VAL A 214 9.66 20.77 11.00
N SER A 215 10.19 20.11 12.04
CA SER A 215 11.61 20.18 12.42
C SER A 215 12.58 19.63 11.36
N ARG A 216 12.07 18.92 10.34
CA ARG A 216 12.86 18.44 9.19
C ARG A 216 12.96 19.46 8.06
N LEU A 217 12.35 20.64 8.20
CA LEU A 217 12.55 21.73 7.24
C LEU A 217 14.00 22.21 7.29
N TRP A 218 14.63 22.26 6.13
CA TRP A 218 15.89 22.97 5.96
C TRP A 218 15.61 24.46 5.85
N SER A 219 16.45 25.29 6.49
CA SER A 219 16.22 26.74 6.51
C SER A 219 16.24 27.32 5.09
N GLU A 220 15.42 28.35 4.87
CA GLU A 220 15.36 29.07 3.59
C GLU A 220 16.74 29.59 3.18
N GLU A 221 17.51 30.13 4.13
CA GLU A 221 18.89 30.61 3.89
C GLU A 221 19.78 29.52 3.29
N ASN A 222 19.64 28.26 3.74
CA ASN A 222 20.44 27.18 3.21
C ASN A 222 19.97 26.74 1.82
N TRP A 223 18.65 26.73 1.56
CA TRP A 223 18.11 26.53 0.21
C TRP A 223 18.65 27.58 -0.77
N GLU A 224 18.67 28.85 -0.37
CA GLU A 224 19.23 29.93 -1.17
C GLU A 224 20.71 29.72 -1.48
N LYS A 225 21.51 29.32 -0.48
CA LYS A 225 22.93 28.99 -0.68
C LYS A 225 23.11 27.87 -1.70
N LEU A 226 22.32 26.79 -1.60
CA LEU A 226 22.37 25.68 -2.55
C LEU A 226 21.97 26.12 -3.97
N ILE A 227 20.91 26.92 -4.11
CA ILE A 227 20.46 27.42 -5.42
C ILE A 227 21.59 28.21 -6.09
N ARG A 228 22.33 29.05 -5.35
CA ARG A 228 23.46 29.80 -5.90
C ARG A 228 24.62 28.90 -6.35
N LEU A 229 24.86 27.77 -5.68
CA LEU A 229 25.89 26.80 -6.06
C LEU A 229 25.53 26.01 -7.34
N LEU A 230 24.25 25.92 -7.69
CA LEU A 230 23.75 25.17 -8.84
C LEU A 230 23.60 26.00 -10.13
N GLN A 231 23.79 27.33 -10.07
CA GLN A 231 23.60 28.26 -11.20
C GLN A 231 24.82 28.38 -12.13
#